data_AF-A0AAW1PSB3-F1
#
_entry.id   AF-A0AAW1PSB3-F1
#
_cell.length_a   1.000
_cell.length_b   1.000
_cell.length_c   1.000
_cell.angle_alpha   90.00
_cell.angle_beta   90.00
_cell.angle_gamma   90.00
#
_symmetry.space_group_name_H-M   'P 1'
#
loop_
_entity.id
_entity.type
_entity.pdbx_description
1 polymer ?
#
loop_
_entity_poly.entity_id
_entity_poly.type
_entity_poly.pdbx_seq_one_letter_code
_entity_poly.pdbx_strand_id
1 'polypeptide(L)'
;MGLKSPSRARQRIVKMKFQHYLKSVDEDAPVALRGRFLNYKRLKKFIKYRARRVGLASRGTPVGINLYDLIKTSQREVAQMLQEQLDVVDETFLREAKTTISAFDALSTPKASAVSLFRSQAGKTTAAAQDHLLWRDTAERAGWALRYARINVLALRKILKKHDKVMKSYFGQELLQRFYRRESELHFLAGPLHAELAASQLTCPVCKGILFDPAALLCSHIVSRQQGPLGSGFFQGAAPLPHVHQLACRRFPDEWQQLVDRGTEAAAPEPGLRYLRLFRLSGSS
;
A
#
# COMPACT_ATOMS: atom_id res chain seq x y z
N MET A 1 25.91 -44.92 12.22
CA MET A 1 24.71 -44.55 11.42
C MET A 1 24.72 -43.04 11.21
N GLY A 2 25.11 -42.58 10.01
CA GLY A 2 25.26 -41.16 9.72
C GLY A 2 23.94 -40.53 9.28
N LEU A 3 23.41 -39.62 10.10
CA LEU A 3 22.23 -38.82 9.78
C LEU A 3 22.58 -37.85 8.65
N LYS A 4 22.07 -38.13 7.44
CA LYS A 4 22.17 -37.21 6.29
C LYS A 4 21.30 -35.99 6.56
N SER A 5 21.93 -34.83 6.75
CA SER A 5 21.26 -33.55 6.90
C SER A 5 20.35 -33.26 5.69
N PRO A 6 19.10 -32.80 5.90
CA PRO A 6 18.19 -32.49 4.82
C PRO A 6 18.75 -31.33 3.99
N SER A 7 19.05 -31.64 2.73
CA SER A 7 19.38 -30.69 1.68
C SER A 7 18.31 -29.58 1.64
N ARG A 8 18.68 -28.37 2.07
CA ARG A 8 17.86 -27.17 1.92
C ARG A 8 17.73 -26.86 0.43
N ALA A 9 16.71 -27.44 -0.21
CA ALA A 9 16.28 -27.06 -1.54
C ALA A 9 15.96 -25.55 -1.53
N ARG A 10 16.88 -24.73 -2.07
CA ARG A 10 16.65 -23.29 -2.27
C ARG A 10 15.45 -23.15 -3.20
N GLN A 11 14.29 -22.82 -2.63
CA GLN A 11 13.11 -22.47 -3.41
C GLN A 11 13.49 -21.32 -4.34
N ARG A 12 13.58 -21.62 -5.62
CA ARG A 12 13.90 -20.63 -6.66
C ARG A 12 12.68 -19.72 -6.75
N ILE A 13 12.78 -18.52 -6.19
CA ILE A 13 11.72 -17.50 -6.29
C ILE A 13 11.54 -17.18 -7.78
N VAL A 14 10.53 -17.77 -8.40
CA VAL A 14 10.21 -17.51 -9.79
C VAL A 14 9.67 -16.08 -9.86
N LYS A 15 10.47 -15.17 -10.41
CA LYS A 15 10.08 -13.76 -10.59
C LYS A 15 8.96 -13.66 -11.60
N MET A 16 7.70 -13.70 -11.15
CA MET A 16 6.54 -13.53 -12.01
C MET A 16 6.56 -12.15 -12.69
N LYS A 17 6.20 -12.13 -13.98
CA LYS A 17 5.98 -10.88 -14.72
C LYS A 17 4.73 -10.19 -14.14
N PHE A 18 4.83 -8.90 -13.82
CA PHE A 18 3.71 -8.12 -13.25
C PHE A 18 2.43 -8.17 -14.10
N GLN A 19 2.56 -8.33 -15.42
CA GLN A 19 1.41 -8.52 -16.31
C GLN A 19 0.65 -9.84 -16.04
N HIS A 20 1.35 -10.92 -15.68
CA HIS A 20 0.70 -12.18 -15.33
C HIS A 20 0.06 -12.09 -13.95
N TYR A 21 0.72 -11.39 -13.01
CA TYR A 21 0.13 -11.09 -11.71
C TYR A 21 -1.19 -10.32 -11.85
N LEU A 22 -1.21 -9.23 -12.63
CA LEU A 22 -2.45 -8.48 -12.86
C LEU A 22 -3.55 -9.33 -13.50
N LYS A 23 -3.21 -10.22 -14.44
CA LYS A 23 -4.20 -11.11 -15.08
C LYS A 23 -4.81 -12.10 -14.09
N SER A 24 -3.98 -12.74 -13.26
CA SER A 24 -4.45 -13.67 -12.23
C SER A 24 -5.32 -12.97 -11.19
N VAL A 25 -4.91 -11.80 -10.72
CA VAL A 25 -5.72 -10.99 -9.80
C VAL A 25 -7.08 -10.62 -10.41
N ASP A 26 -7.11 -10.26 -11.69
CA ASP A 26 -8.33 -9.86 -12.39
C ASP A 26 -9.29 -11.05 -12.58
N GLU A 27 -8.75 -12.24 -12.83
CA GLU A 27 -9.52 -13.49 -12.90
C GLU A 27 -10.17 -13.82 -11.54
N ASP A 28 -9.42 -13.65 -10.45
CA ASP A 28 -9.87 -13.89 -9.06
C ASP A 28 -10.79 -12.78 -8.52
N ALA A 29 -10.86 -11.63 -9.18
CA ALA A 29 -11.62 -10.48 -8.70
C ALA A 29 -13.14 -10.72 -8.77
N PRO A 30 -13.92 -10.13 -7.84
CA PRO A 30 -15.37 -10.07 -7.93
C PRO A 30 -15.82 -9.51 -9.27
N VAL A 31 -16.97 -9.98 -9.76
CA VAL A 31 -17.50 -9.61 -11.09
C VAL A 31 -17.59 -8.09 -11.28
N ALA A 32 -17.93 -7.34 -10.22
CA ALA A 32 -18.00 -5.88 -10.25
C ALA A 32 -16.64 -5.18 -10.54
N LEU A 33 -15.53 -5.82 -10.18
CA LEU A 33 -14.17 -5.30 -10.32
C LEU A 33 -13.42 -5.89 -11.53
N ARG A 34 -13.87 -7.02 -12.06
CA ARG A 34 -13.22 -7.71 -13.17
C ARG A 34 -13.18 -6.83 -14.43
N GLY A 35 -12.02 -6.77 -15.07
CA GLY A 35 -11.75 -5.95 -16.25
C GLY A 35 -11.69 -4.45 -15.95
N ARG A 36 -11.81 -4.02 -14.69
CA ARG A 36 -11.76 -2.61 -14.28
C ARG A 36 -10.40 -2.17 -13.75
N PHE A 37 -9.40 -3.05 -13.71
CA PHE A 37 -8.04 -2.66 -13.35
C PHE A 37 -7.38 -1.84 -14.46
N LEU A 38 -6.39 -1.03 -14.08
CA LEU A 38 -5.55 -0.27 -15.01
C LEU A 38 -4.97 -1.20 -16.09
N ASN A 39 -5.20 -0.89 -17.36
CA ASN A 39 -4.84 -1.72 -18.50
C ASN A 39 -3.34 -1.60 -18.80
N TYR A 40 -2.55 -2.21 -17.91
CA TYR A 40 -1.10 -2.15 -17.91
C TYR A 40 -0.48 -2.63 -19.23
N LYS A 41 -1.07 -3.67 -19.84
CA LYS A 41 -0.60 -4.22 -21.12
C LYS A 41 -0.77 -3.19 -22.25
N ARG A 42 -1.93 -2.53 -22.34
CA ARG A 42 -2.23 -1.52 -23.36
C ARG A 42 -1.33 -0.30 -23.19
N LEU A 43 -1.24 0.27 -21.98
CA LEU A 43 -0.38 1.42 -21.69
C LEU A 43 1.10 1.12 -21.98
N LYS A 44 1.58 -0.06 -21.61
CA LYS A 44 2.96 -0.47 -21.86
C LYS A 44 3.28 -0.56 -23.36
N LYS A 45 2.34 -1.06 -24.16
CA LYS A 45 2.49 -1.10 -25.63
C LYS A 45 2.49 0.32 -26.19
N PHE A 46 1.59 1.18 -25.73
CA PHE A 46 1.49 2.56 -26.17
C PHE A 46 2.76 3.37 -25.90
N ILE A 47 3.30 3.31 -24.67
CA ILE A 47 4.57 3.97 -24.29
C ILE A 47 5.72 3.48 -25.18
N LYS A 48 5.83 2.17 -25.41
CA LYS A 48 6.88 1.62 -26.29
C LYS A 48 6.75 2.11 -27.73
N TYR A 49 5.54 2.20 -28.25
CA TYR A 49 5.27 2.72 -29.58
C TYR A 49 5.72 4.18 -29.70
N ARG A 50 5.31 5.02 -28.76
CA ARG A 50 5.71 6.44 -28.72
C ARG A 50 7.22 6.63 -28.64
N ALA A 51 7.88 5.88 -27.76
CA ALA A 51 9.33 5.93 -27.65
C ALA A 51 10.08 5.51 -28.92
N ARG A 52 9.56 4.52 -29.64
CA ARG A 52 10.11 4.14 -30.95
C ARG A 52 9.98 5.29 -31.95
N ARG A 53 8.83 5.97 -31.99
CA ARG A 53 8.64 7.14 -32.87
C ARG A 53 9.59 8.28 -32.54
N VAL A 54 9.74 8.62 -31.26
CA VAL A 54 10.70 9.63 -30.81
C VAL A 54 12.13 9.23 -31.18
N GLY A 55 12.51 7.97 -30.92
CA GLY A 55 13.85 7.47 -31.25
C GLY A 55 14.16 7.43 -32.75
N LEU A 56 13.17 7.20 -33.61
CA LEU A 56 13.31 7.29 -35.07
C LEU A 56 13.51 8.74 -35.51
N ALA A 57 12.70 9.67 -35.00
CA ALA A 57 12.84 11.09 -35.30
C ALA A 57 14.22 11.65 -34.89
N SER A 58 14.78 11.17 -33.78
CA SER A 58 16.12 11.57 -33.33
C SER A 58 17.29 11.08 -34.21
N ARG A 59 17.08 10.11 -35.12
CA ARG A 59 18.15 9.50 -35.94
C ARG A 59 18.21 10.02 -37.38
N GLY A 60 17.28 10.88 -37.77
CA GLY A 60 17.17 11.40 -39.12
C GLY A 60 15.80 12.04 -39.25
N THR A 61 15.73 13.34 -39.04
CA THR A 61 14.49 14.08 -39.18
C THR A 61 14.10 14.16 -40.66
N PRO A 62 12.90 13.72 -41.05
CA PRO A 62 12.23 14.30 -42.20
C PRO A 62 12.20 15.82 -41.98
N VAL A 63 12.55 16.59 -43.01
CA VAL A 63 12.53 18.06 -42.98
C VAL A 63 11.19 18.54 -42.42
N GLY A 64 11.22 19.27 -41.30
CA GLY A 64 10.05 20.00 -40.78
C GLY A 64 9.42 19.53 -39.45
N ILE A 65 9.85 18.42 -38.83
CA ILE A 65 9.31 18.02 -37.51
C ILE A 65 10.27 18.43 -36.39
N ASN A 66 9.83 19.36 -35.54
CA ASN A 66 10.52 19.71 -34.31
C ASN A 66 10.44 18.55 -33.29
N LEU A 67 11.60 18.00 -32.90
CA LEU A 67 11.71 16.90 -31.94
C LEU A 67 11.09 17.24 -30.58
N TYR A 68 11.19 18.49 -30.14
CA TYR A 68 10.60 18.96 -28.88
C TYR A 68 9.08 18.82 -28.90
N ASP A 69 8.44 19.25 -29.99
CA ASP A 69 6.98 19.18 -30.14
C ASP A 69 6.49 17.74 -30.19
N LEU A 70 7.27 16.84 -30.81
CA LEU A 70 6.96 15.42 -30.84
C LEU A 70 7.02 14.79 -29.43
N ILE A 71 8.06 15.09 -28.65
CA ILE A 71 8.19 14.60 -27.26
C ILE A 71 7.05 15.13 -26.40
N LYS A 72 6.76 16.44 -26.47
CA LYS A 72 5.69 17.08 -25.71
C LYS A 72 4.32 16.52 -26.07
N THR A 73 4.07 16.27 -27.35
CA THR A 73 2.82 15.65 -27.82
C THR A 73 2.70 14.21 -27.33
N SER A 74 3.79 13.43 -27.42
CA SER A 74 3.83 12.07 -26.86
C SER A 74 3.52 12.04 -25.36
N GLN A 75 4.08 12.97 -24.58
CA GLN A 75 3.84 13.06 -23.14
C GLN A 75 2.38 13.40 -22.84
N ARG A 76 1.79 14.38 -23.56
CA ARG A 76 0.37 14.73 -23.43
C ARG A 76 -0.55 13.55 -23.70
N GLU A 77 -0.31 12.81 -24.78
CA GLU A 77 -1.14 11.65 -25.15
C GLU A 77 -1.00 10.51 -24.12
N VAL A 78 0.19 10.31 -23.54
CA VAL A 78 0.37 9.34 -22.44
C VAL A 78 -0.39 9.78 -21.19
N ALA A 79 -0.32 11.05 -20.81
CA ALA A 79 -1.07 11.58 -19.67
C ALA A 79 -2.58 11.46 -19.88
N GLN A 80 -3.09 11.82 -21.06
CA GLN A 80 -4.51 11.71 -21.40
C GLN A 80 -5.01 10.27 -21.29
N MET A 81 -4.33 9.32 -21.97
CA MET A 81 -4.71 7.91 -21.94
C MET A 81 -4.66 7.32 -20.51
N LEU A 82 -3.72 7.80 -19.70
CA LEU A 82 -3.60 7.37 -18.31
C LEU A 82 -4.74 7.95 -17.47
N GLN A 83 -5.06 9.24 -17.62
CA GLN A 83 -6.16 9.91 -16.93
C GLN A 83 -7.50 9.19 -17.21
N GLU A 84 -7.81 8.91 -18.47
CA GLU A 84 -9.03 8.19 -18.86
C GLU A 84 -9.17 6.83 -18.14
N GLN A 85 -8.06 6.11 -17.94
CA GLN A 85 -8.08 4.84 -17.20
C GLN A 85 -8.17 5.05 -15.70
N LEU A 86 -7.55 6.11 -15.17
CA LEU A 86 -7.61 6.44 -13.75
C LEU A 86 -9.01 6.87 -13.33
N ASP A 87 -9.74 7.58 -14.20
CA ASP A 87 -11.13 7.99 -13.95
C ASP A 87 -12.03 6.74 -13.81
N VAL A 88 -11.87 5.76 -14.72
CA VAL A 88 -12.61 4.48 -14.64
C VAL A 88 -12.26 3.70 -13.38
N VAL A 89 -10.97 3.68 -12.99
CA VAL A 89 -10.52 3.02 -11.77
C VAL A 89 -11.10 3.69 -10.53
N ASP A 90 -11.11 5.02 -10.50
CA ASP A 90 -11.60 5.77 -9.35
C ASP A 90 -13.12 5.65 -9.19
N GLU A 91 -13.87 5.78 -10.28
CA GLU A 91 -15.32 5.59 -10.27
C GLU A 91 -15.71 4.19 -9.78
N THR A 92 -14.97 3.17 -10.24
CA THR A 92 -15.18 1.78 -9.81
C THR A 92 -14.89 1.62 -8.31
N PHE A 93 -13.77 2.17 -7.84
CA PHE A 93 -13.41 2.13 -6.42
C PHE A 93 -14.46 2.83 -5.55
N LEU A 94 -14.89 4.03 -5.93
CA LEU A 94 -15.90 4.81 -5.22
C LEU A 94 -17.22 4.07 -5.13
N ARG A 95 -17.67 3.44 -6.22
CA ARG A 95 -18.91 2.66 -6.25
C ARG A 95 -18.86 1.50 -5.25
N GLU A 96 -17.78 0.73 -5.25
CA GLU A 96 -17.63 -0.38 -4.31
C GLU A 96 -17.45 0.09 -2.86
N ALA A 97 -16.69 1.16 -2.64
CA ALA A 97 -16.51 1.73 -1.31
C ALA A 97 -17.84 2.20 -0.72
N LYS A 98 -18.62 2.99 -1.48
CA LYS A 98 -19.95 3.46 -1.05
C LYS A 98 -20.89 2.30 -0.76
N THR A 99 -20.95 1.31 -1.65
CA THR A 99 -21.83 0.14 -1.45
C THR A 99 -21.43 -0.64 -0.20
N THR A 100 -20.13 -0.78 0.06
CA THR A 100 -19.61 -1.47 1.25
C THR A 100 -19.94 -0.69 2.53
N ILE A 101 -19.77 0.64 2.52
CA ILE A 101 -20.11 1.49 3.66
C ILE A 101 -21.61 1.41 3.96
N SER A 102 -22.47 1.56 2.95
CA SER A 102 -23.92 1.46 3.14
C SER A 102 -24.35 0.09 3.67
N ALA A 103 -23.69 -1.00 3.26
CA ALA A 103 -23.94 -2.32 3.82
C ALA A 103 -23.52 -2.42 5.29
N PHE A 104 -22.37 -1.86 5.65
CA PHE A 104 -21.89 -1.81 7.03
C PHE A 104 -22.83 -0.98 7.92
N ASP A 105 -23.30 0.18 7.43
CA ASP A 105 -24.23 1.04 8.15
C ASP A 105 -25.58 0.32 8.37
N ALA A 106 -26.10 -0.37 7.33
CA ALA A 106 -27.32 -1.15 7.45
C ALA A 106 -27.20 -2.24 8.53
N LEU A 107 -26.07 -2.95 8.58
CA LEU A 107 -25.78 -3.96 9.61
C LEU A 107 -25.53 -3.36 11.01
N SER A 108 -25.05 -2.11 11.07
CA SER A 108 -24.72 -1.42 12.33
C SER A 108 -25.90 -0.67 12.95
N THR A 109 -26.97 -0.41 12.19
CA THR A 109 -28.12 0.32 12.74
C THR A 109 -28.76 -0.42 13.92
N PRO A 110 -29.05 0.25 15.05
CA PRO A 110 -29.51 -0.37 16.32
C PRO A 110 -30.83 -1.16 16.29
N LYS A 111 -31.50 -1.28 15.13
CA LYS A 111 -32.71 -2.10 14.97
C LYS A 111 -32.43 -3.59 15.14
N ALA A 112 -31.17 -4.04 15.10
CA ALA A 112 -30.75 -5.38 15.50
C ALA A 112 -30.74 -5.61 17.03
N SER A 113 -30.65 -4.53 17.82
CA SER A 113 -30.50 -4.60 19.29
C SER A 113 -31.83 -4.59 20.04
N ALA A 114 -32.88 -3.99 19.48
CA ALA A 114 -34.18 -3.88 20.14
C ALA A 114 -35.07 -5.12 19.99
N VAL A 115 -34.80 -6.01 19.02
CA VAL A 115 -35.62 -7.21 18.74
C VAL A 115 -35.06 -8.48 19.40
N SER A 116 -33.78 -8.50 19.80
CA SER A 116 -33.15 -9.66 20.45
C SER A 116 -33.53 -9.82 21.92
N LEU A 117 -33.92 -8.73 22.60
CA LEU A 117 -34.38 -8.77 23.99
C LEU A 117 -35.84 -9.24 24.15
N PHE A 118 -36.65 -9.24 23.07
CA PHE A 118 -38.07 -9.64 23.14
C PHE A 118 -38.43 -10.92 22.38
N ARG A 119 -37.52 -11.56 21.63
CA ARG A 119 -37.76 -12.90 21.05
C ARG A 119 -37.27 -14.01 21.97
N SER A 120 -38.11 -14.36 22.95
CA SER A 120 -38.16 -15.66 23.63
C SER A 120 -38.13 -16.80 22.59
N GLN A 121 -37.12 -17.69 22.67
CA GLN A 121 -37.33 -19.13 22.87
C GLN A 121 -38.39 -19.70 21.90
N ALA A 122 -38.11 -19.98 20.62
CA ALA A 122 -38.00 -21.38 20.17
C ALA A 122 -37.53 -21.56 18.70
N GLY A 123 -36.95 -20.55 18.03
CA GLY A 123 -36.57 -20.64 16.60
C GLY A 123 -35.23 -19.99 16.22
N LYS A 124 -34.25 -19.97 17.13
CA LYS A 124 -33.12 -19.02 17.16
C LYS A 124 -31.91 -19.30 16.24
N THR A 125 -31.85 -20.38 15.48
CA THR A 125 -30.60 -20.76 14.78
C THR A 125 -30.44 -20.16 13.38
N THR A 126 -31.53 -19.85 12.67
CA THR A 126 -31.43 -19.43 11.25
C THR A 126 -31.10 -17.95 11.07
N ALA A 127 -31.70 -17.06 11.85
CA ALA A 127 -31.47 -15.61 11.72
C ALA A 127 -30.03 -15.20 12.10
N ALA A 128 -29.49 -15.74 13.20
CA ALA A 128 -28.12 -15.44 13.61
C ALA A 128 -27.06 -15.97 12.61
N ALA A 129 -27.33 -17.12 11.97
CA ALA A 129 -26.47 -17.66 10.92
C ALA A 129 -26.49 -16.77 9.67
N GLN A 130 -27.65 -16.21 9.32
CA GLN A 130 -27.81 -15.31 8.18
C GLN A 130 -27.07 -13.98 8.39
N ASP A 131 -27.16 -13.39 9.58
CA ASP A 131 -26.42 -12.16 9.90
C ASP A 131 -24.91 -12.36 9.80
N HIS A 132 -24.38 -13.49 10.29
CA HIS A 132 -22.96 -13.80 10.19
C HIS A 132 -22.48 -13.93 8.74
N LEU A 133 -23.30 -14.50 7.85
CA LEU A 133 -23.00 -14.56 6.41
C LEU A 133 -22.94 -13.16 5.78
N LEU A 134 -23.88 -12.27 6.12
CA LEU A 134 -23.90 -10.89 5.62
C LEU A 134 -22.66 -10.09 6.08
N TRP A 135 -22.24 -10.26 7.33
CA TRP A 135 -21.00 -9.65 7.84
C TRP A 135 -19.77 -10.16 7.11
N ARG A 136 -19.69 -11.47 6.86
CA ARG A 136 -18.58 -12.08 6.12
C ARG A 136 -18.50 -11.54 4.69
N ASP A 137 -19.62 -11.48 3.98
CA ASP A 137 -19.68 -10.98 2.61
C ASP A 137 -19.29 -9.50 2.54
N THR A 138 -19.78 -8.69 3.49
CA THR A 138 -19.43 -7.27 3.59
C THR A 138 -17.94 -7.07 3.86
N ALA A 139 -17.35 -7.86 4.76
CA ALA A 139 -15.92 -7.82 5.05
C ALA A 139 -15.07 -8.27 3.85
N GLU A 140 -15.51 -9.30 3.12
CA GLU A 140 -14.83 -9.75 1.90
C GLU A 140 -14.83 -8.67 0.82
N ARG A 141 -15.96 -7.99 0.61
CA ARG A 141 -16.08 -6.85 -0.31
C ARG A 141 -15.15 -5.70 0.06
N ALA A 142 -15.10 -5.33 1.35
CA ALA A 142 -14.16 -4.33 1.86
C ALA A 142 -12.70 -4.72 1.58
N GLY A 143 -12.35 -5.98 1.82
CA GLY A 143 -11.02 -6.53 1.53
C GLY A 143 -10.66 -6.47 0.04
N TRP A 144 -11.62 -6.69 -0.84
CA TRP A 144 -11.42 -6.54 -2.28
C TRP A 144 -11.28 -5.09 -2.74
N ALA A 145 -12.07 -4.15 -2.20
CA ALA A 145 -11.92 -2.72 -2.50
C ALA A 145 -10.51 -2.20 -2.15
N LEU A 146 -9.98 -2.60 -0.99
CA LEU A 146 -8.61 -2.26 -0.58
C LEU A 146 -7.55 -2.90 -1.48
N ARG A 147 -7.71 -4.18 -1.84
CA ARG A 147 -6.80 -4.86 -2.78
C ARG A 147 -6.81 -4.19 -4.15
N TYR A 148 -7.99 -3.85 -4.66
CA TYR A 148 -8.16 -3.14 -5.93
C TYR A 148 -7.42 -1.80 -5.94
N ALA A 149 -7.59 -0.97 -4.90
CA ALA A 149 -6.87 0.30 -4.77
C ALA A 149 -5.34 0.10 -4.78
N ARG A 150 -4.83 -0.81 -3.93
CA ARG A 150 -3.38 -1.10 -3.83
C ARG A 150 -2.79 -1.56 -5.16
N ILE A 151 -3.47 -2.45 -5.87
CA ILE A 151 -2.97 -3.03 -7.12
C ILE A 151 -2.93 -1.97 -8.23
N ASN A 152 -3.92 -1.09 -8.30
CA ASN A 152 -3.93 0.02 -9.24
C ASN A 152 -2.84 1.06 -8.93
N VAL A 153 -2.59 1.39 -7.66
CA VAL A 153 -1.46 2.23 -7.23
C VAL A 153 -0.12 1.63 -7.71
N LEU A 154 0.09 0.33 -7.49
CA LEU A 154 1.30 -0.37 -7.93
C LEU A 154 1.44 -0.37 -9.46
N ALA A 155 0.33 -0.56 -10.18
CA ALA A 155 0.31 -0.53 -11.64
C ALA A 155 0.66 0.86 -12.17
N LEU A 156 0.11 1.92 -11.56
CA LEU A 156 0.41 3.32 -11.86
C LEU A 156 1.90 3.64 -11.66
N ARG A 157 2.47 3.30 -10.49
CA ARG A 157 3.91 3.49 -10.22
C ARG A 157 4.77 2.77 -11.26
N LYS A 158 4.44 1.52 -11.59
CA LYS A 158 5.21 0.71 -12.54
C LYS A 158 5.10 1.23 -13.98
N ILE A 159 3.95 1.78 -14.39
CA ILE A 159 3.78 2.26 -15.75
C ILE A 159 4.50 3.60 -15.96
N LEU A 160 4.47 4.49 -14.97
CA LEU A 160 5.20 5.76 -14.99
C LEU A 160 6.71 5.55 -14.92
N LYS A 161 7.21 4.66 -14.03
CA LYS A 161 8.63 4.25 -14.04
C LYS A 161 9.06 3.66 -15.38
N LYS A 162 8.15 2.96 -16.08
CA LYS A 162 8.43 2.43 -17.42
C LYS A 162 8.49 3.53 -18.46
N HIS A 163 7.61 4.52 -18.40
CA HIS A 163 7.68 5.71 -19.25
C HIS A 163 9.06 6.35 -19.16
N ASP A 164 9.48 6.72 -17.94
CA ASP A 164 10.75 7.41 -17.70
C ASP A 164 11.96 6.61 -18.16
N LYS A 165 11.97 5.30 -17.88
CA LYS A 165 13.04 4.42 -18.36
C LYS A 165 13.16 4.39 -19.89
N VAL A 166 12.03 4.40 -20.60
CA VAL A 166 12.01 4.21 -22.06
C VAL A 166 12.21 5.54 -22.78
N MET A 167 11.67 6.65 -22.24
CA MET A 167 11.77 8.00 -22.81
C MET A 167 13.01 8.76 -22.33
N LYS A 168 13.75 8.23 -21.33
CA LYS A 168 14.85 8.93 -20.65
C LYS A 168 14.43 10.31 -20.11
N SER A 169 13.28 10.35 -19.46
CA SER A 169 12.67 11.58 -18.92
C SER A 169 12.34 11.43 -17.43
N TYR A 170 11.97 12.52 -16.77
CA TYR A 170 11.40 12.55 -15.42
C TYR A 170 9.87 12.78 -15.40
N PHE A 171 9.26 12.83 -16.59
CA PHE A 171 7.84 13.13 -16.76
C PHE A 171 6.90 12.20 -15.96
N GLY A 172 7.21 10.91 -15.89
CA GLY A 172 6.41 9.94 -15.17
C GLY A 172 6.44 10.18 -13.67
N GLN A 173 7.61 10.50 -13.11
CA GLN A 173 7.76 10.93 -11.71
C GLN A 173 6.98 12.22 -11.43
N GLU A 174 7.11 13.24 -12.27
CA GLU A 174 6.37 14.50 -12.13
C GLU A 174 4.85 14.28 -12.19
N LEU A 175 4.40 13.46 -13.14
CA LEU A 175 2.98 13.12 -13.30
C LEU A 175 2.45 12.34 -12.08
N LEU A 176 3.24 11.41 -11.53
CA LEU A 176 2.89 10.70 -10.30
C LEU A 176 2.72 11.69 -9.12
N GLN A 177 3.66 12.62 -8.96
CA GLN A 177 3.57 13.65 -7.93
C GLN A 177 2.37 14.57 -8.12
N ARG A 178 1.97 14.85 -9.37
CA ARG A 178 0.74 15.62 -9.66
C ARG A 178 -0.50 14.87 -9.22
N PHE A 179 -0.59 13.56 -9.48
CA PHE A 179 -1.72 12.75 -9.02
C PHE A 179 -1.82 12.68 -7.50
N TYR A 180 -0.68 12.63 -6.79
CA TYR A 180 -0.69 12.66 -5.33
C TYR A 180 -0.95 14.05 -4.73
N ARG A 181 -0.54 15.14 -5.41
CA ARG A 181 -0.77 16.51 -4.94
C ARG A 181 -2.20 17.01 -5.17
N ARG A 182 -2.90 16.49 -6.19
CA ARG A 182 -4.34 16.70 -6.31
C ARG A 182 -5.02 15.87 -5.23
N GLU A 183 -5.13 16.41 -4.02
CA GLU A 183 -5.70 15.78 -2.83
C GLU A 183 -7.19 15.37 -2.94
N SER A 184 -7.80 15.29 -4.13
CA SER A 184 -9.27 15.17 -4.21
C SER A 184 -9.89 14.50 -5.45
N GLU A 185 -9.13 14.16 -6.50
CA GLU A 185 -9.75 13.59 -7.71
C GLU A 185 -9.64 12.07 -7.81
N LEU A 186 -8.65 11.44 -7.15
CA LEU A 186 -8.42 10.00 -7.22
C LEU A 186 -8.46 9.39 -5.81
N HIS A 187 -9.67 9.12 -5.34
CA HIS A 187 -9.98 8.52 -4.04
C HIS A 187 -9.26 7.19 -3.79
N PHE A 188 -9.05 6.38 -4.83
CA PHE A 188 -8.31 5.12 -4.70
C PHE A 188 -6.83 5.34 -4.35
N LEU A 189 -6.28 6.54 -4.60
CA LEU A 189 -4.94 6.93 -4.15
C LEU A 189 -4.95 7.31 -2.68
N ALA A 190 -6.02 7.94 -2.17
CA ALA A 190 -6.09 8.42 -0.79
C ALA A 190 -6.02 7.28 0.24
N GLY A 191 -6.74 6.18 0.07
CA GLY A 191 -6.79 5.09 1.06
C GLY A 191 -5.42 4.41 1.34
N PRO A 192 -4.72 3.89 0.30
CA PRO A 192 -3.38 3.36 0.43
C PRO A 192 -2.37 4.44 0.81
N LEU A 193 -2.51 5.67 0.31
CA LEU A 193 -1.65 6.79 0.68
C LEU A 193 -1.83 7.16 2.15
N HIS A 194 -3.01 7.13 2.77
CA HIS A 194 -3.18 7.40 4.20
C HIS A 194 -2.60 6.27 5.06
N ALA A 195 -2.69 5.02 4.63
CA ALA A 195 -2.02 3.91 5.30
C ALA A 195 -0.47 3.96 5.11
N GLU A 196 0.00 4.34 3.92
CA GLU A 196 1.41 4.58 3.60
C GLU A 196 1.94 5.90 4.18
N LEU A 197 1.08 6.89 4.45
CA LEU A 197 1.39 8.18 5.06
C LEU A 197 1.34 8.11 6.59
N ALA A 198 0.44 7.31 7.16
CA ALA A 198 0.53 6.84 8.54
C ALA A 198 1.84 6.07 8.74
N ALA A 199 2.27 5.29 7.75
CA ALA A 199 3.64 4.79 7.70
C ALA A 199 4.68 5.90 7.39
N SER A 200 4.37 6.99 6.68
CA SER A 200 5.31 8.10 6.41
C SER A 200 5.57 9.05 7.59
N GLN A 201 4.80 8.94 8.68
CA GLN A 201 5.18 9.49 9.99
C GLN A 201 6.39 8.77 10.62
N LEU A 202 6.96 7.78 9.91
CA LEU A 202 8.32 7.31 10.13
C LEU A 202 9.30 8.47 9.89
N THR A 203 9.91 8.98 10.97
CA THR A 203 10.97 10.00 10.92
C THR A 203 12.27 9.46 10.33
N CYS A 204 12.42 8.14 10.21
CA CYS A 204 13.62 7.50 9.71
C CYS A 204 13.79 7.71 8.19
N PRO A 205 14.86 8.40 7.73
CA PRO A 205 15.10 8.64 6.31
C PRO A 205 15.34 7.35 5.50
N VAL A 206 15.82 6.28 6.14
CA VAL A 206 16.03 4.97 5.51
C VAL A 206 14.70 4.30 5.15
N CYS A 207 13.72 4.32 6.07
CA CYS A 207 12.41 3.73 5.82
C CYS A 207 11.57 4.57 4.83
N LYS A 208 11.79 5.90 4.77
CA LYS A 208 11.29 6.74 3.67
C LYS A 208 11.90 6.32 2.32
N GLY A 209 13.21 6.13 2.26
CA GLY A 209 13.90 5.62 1.06
C GLY A 209 13.34 4.27 0.58
N ILE A 210 13.06 3.35 1.50
CA ILE A 210 12.44 2.03 1.24
C ILE A 210 11.03 2.12 0.64
N LEU A 211 10.21 3.07 1.10
CA LEU A 211 8.84 3.26 0.59
C LEU A 211 8.82 3.80 -0.85
N PHE A 212 9.80 4.65 -1.18
CA PHE A 212 9.90 5.30 -2.49
C PHE A 212 10.82 4.58 -3.49
N ASP A 213 11.73 3.70 -3.04
CA ASP A 213 12.62 2.91 -3.89
C ASP A 213 12.32 1.39 -3.83
N PRO A 214 11.87 0.75 -4.94
CA PRO A 214 11.49 -0.66 -4.96
C PRO A 214 12.64 -1.68 -4.75
N ALA A 215 13.86 -1.25 -4.42
CA ALA A 215 15.02 -2.12 -4.18
C ALA A 215 15.42 -2.26 -2.71
N ALA A 216 14.89 -1.44 -1.79
CA ALA A 216 15.30 -1.48 -0.40
C ALA A 216 14.22 -2.15 0.47
N LEU A 217 14.55 -3.27 1.13
CA LEU A 217 13.69 -3.97 2.10
C LEU A 217 14.53 -4.39 3.30
N LEU A 218 15.08 -3.46 4.09
CA LEU A 218 15.88 -3.78 5.29
C LEU A 218 15.85 -2.62 6.33
N CYS A 219 14.73 -2.35 7.00
CA CYS A 219 14.76 -1.63 8.29
C CYS A 219 13.82 -2.29 9.30
N SER A 220 14.30 -2.54 10.52
CA SER A 220 13.61 -3.21 11.64
C SER A 220 12.69 -2.28 12.46
N HIS A 221 12.47 -1.03 12.03
CA HIS A 221 11.81 0.02 12.82
C HIS A 221 10.27 0.07 12.71
N ILE A 222 9.62 -0.96 12.15
CA ILE A 222 8.19 -0.92 11.76
C ILE A 222 7.21 -0.96 12.96
N VAL A 223 7.66 -1.13 14.22
CA VAL A 223 6.74 -1.53 15.33
C VAL A 223 6.47 -0.49 16.42
N SER A 224 7.12 0.68 16.46
CA SER A 224 6.94 1.61 17.60
C SER A 224 6.50 3.02 17.20
N ARG A 225 5.18 3.26 17.15
CA ARG A 225 4.56 4.55 17.53
C ARG A 225 3.02 4.48 17.51
N GLN A 226 2.43 4.16 18.65
CA GLN A 226 1.16 4.77 19.07
C GLN A 226 1.49 5.61 20.31
N GLN A 227 1.30 6.94 20.21
CA GLN A 227 0.92 7.91 21.25
C GLN A 227 1.58 9.29 21.04
N GLY A 228 0.71 10.30 20.94
CA GLY A 228 0.78 11.71 21.38
C GLY A 228 2.00 12.61 21.11
N PRO A 229 1.80 13.91 20.86
CA PRO A 229 2.86 14.86 20.57
C PRO A 229 3.41 15.50 21.86
N LEU A 230 4.72 15.76 21.90
CA LEU A 230 5.37 17.00 22.33
C LEU A 230 6.89 16.76 22.44
N GLY A 231 7.67 17.77 22.05
CA GLY A 231 9.06 17.91 22.49
C GLY A 231 10.11 17.19 21.65
N SER A 232 10.81 17.97 20.83
CA SER A 232 12.14 17.64 20.32
C SER A 232 13.13 17.45 21.48
N GLY A 233 13.64 16.23 21.65
CA GLY A 233 14.79 15.93 22.50
C GLY A 233 14.55 14.83 23.52
N PHE A 234 14.39 13.57 23.09
CA PHE A 234 14.42 12.42 24.01
C PHE A 234 14.74 11.14 23.25
N PHE A 235 16.03 10.81 23.06
CA PHE A 235 16.49 9.44 22.79
C PHE A 235 17.97 9.31 23.18
N GLN A 236 18.22 9.22 24.49
CA GLN A 236 19.32 8.43 25.04
C GLN A 236 18.67 7.37 25.93
N GLY A 237 18.83 6.08 25.62
CA GLY A 237 18.53 4.99 26.55
C GLY A 237 17.27 4.12 26.34
N ALA A 238 16.60 4.13 25.18
CA ALA A 238 15.47 3.21 24.96
C ALA A 238 15.94 1.77 24.66
N ALA A 239 15.74 0.85 25.60
CA ALA A 239 15.98 -0.58 25.40
C ALA A 239 14.83 -1.25 24.60
N PRO A 240 15.13 -2.15 23.65
CA PRO A 240 14.11 -2.85 22.86
C PRO A 240 13.28 -3.80 23.73
N LEU A 241 11.99 -3.96 23.38
CA LEU A 241 11.09 -4.91 24.03
C LEU A 241 11.70 -6.34 24.00
N PRO A 242 11.62 -7.13 25.08
CA PRO A 242 12.31 -8.41 25.22
C PRO A 242 12.05 -9.42 24.08
N HIS A 243 10.85 -9.39 23.49
CA HIS A 243 10.50 -10.29 22.38
C HIS A 243 11.15 -9.88 21.04
N VAL A 244 11.37 -8.58 20.82
CA VAL A 244 12.11 -8.06 19.65
C VAL A 244 13.59 -8.33 19.82
N HIS A 245 14.11 -8.21 21.05
CA HIS A 245 15.48 -8.56 21.41
C HIS A 245 15.79 -10.04 21.11
N GLN A 246 14.93 -10.97 21.54
CA GLN A 246 15.11 -12.40 21.25
C GLN A 246 15.02 -12.73 19.75
N LEU A 247 14.19 -12.02 18.98
CA LEU A 247 14.06 -12.22 17.54
C LEU A 247 15.28 -11.72 16.77
N ALA A 248 15.86 -10.59 17.21
CA ALA A 248 17.07 -10.03 16.64
C ALA A 248 18.29 -10.93 16.92
N CYS A 249 18.48 -11.37 18.18
CA CYS A 249 19.57 -12.26 18.56
C CYS A 249 19.52 -13.62 17.83
N ARG A 250 18.31 -14.14 17.55
CA ARG A 250 18.15 -15.39 16.78
C ARG A 250 18.45 -15.26 15.29
N ARG A 251 18.33 -14.06 14.73
CA ARG A 251 18.34 -13.86 13.28
C ARG A 251 19.62 -13.23 12.76
N PHE A 252 20.34 -12.51 13.62
CA PHE A 252 21.54 -11.72 13.29
C PHE A 252 22.55 -11.77 14.44
N PRO A 253 23.10 -12.96 14.78
CA PRO A 253 23.95 -13.14 15.95
C PRO A 253 25.27 -12.35 15.85
N ASP A 254 25.86 -12.26 14.66
CA ASP A 254 27.18 -11.64 14.46
C ASP A 254 27.11 -10.11 14.47
N GLU A 255 26.07 -9.52 13.85
CA GLU A 255 25.87 -8.06 13.88
C GLU A 255 25.45 -7.57 15.27
N TRP A 256 24.77 -8.42 16.05
CA TRP A 256 24.45 -8.14 17.44
C TRP A 256 25.70 -8.16 18.33
N GLN A 257 26.56 -9.17 18.18
CA GLN A 257 27.80 -9.25 18.94
C GLN A 257 28.68 -8.03 18.70
N GLN A 258 28.80 -7.58 17.45
CA GLN A 258 29.54 -6.36 17.09
C GLN A 258 28.95 -5.08 17.69
N LEU A 259 27.64 -5.04 18.00
CA LEU A 259 26.98 -3.91 18.66
C LEU A 259 27.21 -3.94 20.18
N VAL A 260 27.21 -5.13 20.79
CA VAL A 260 27.54 -5.34 22.20
C VAL A 260 29.01 -4.99 22.46
N ASP A 261 29.90 -5.46 21.60
CA ASP A 261 31.35 -5.19 21.69
C ASP A 261 31.68 -3.70 21.50
N ARG A 262 30.76 -2.92 20.91
CA ARG A 262 30.89 -1.46 20.72
C ARG A 262 30.23 -0.62 21.82
N GLY A 263 29.53 -1.22 22.80
CA GLY A 263 28.48 -0.53 23.54
C GLY A 263 28.44 -0.64 25.08
N THR A 264 29.42 -1.22 25.77
CA THR A 264 29.43 -1.28 27.24
C THR A 264 30.34 -0.23 27.87
N GLU A 265 29.83 1.00 28.03
CA GLU A 265 30.32 1.94 29.06
C GLU A 265 29.22 2.85 29.69
N ALA A 266 27.95 2.77 29.29
CA ALA A 266 26.91 3.67 29.85
C ALA A 266 25.96 2.94 30.82
N ALA A 267 25.95 3.45 32.06
CA ALA A 267 25.26 2.98 33.25
C ALA A 267 23.73 2.74 33.12
N ALA A 268 23.24 1.77 33.91
CA ALA A 268 21.82 1.46 34.08
C ALA A 268 21.11 2.41 35.06
N PRO A 269 19.79 2.65 34.91
CA PRO A 269 18.96 3.06 36.03
C PRO A 269 17.82 2.08 36.35
N GLU A 270 17.57 2.01 37.67
CA GLU A 270 16.60 1.24 38.46
C GLU A 270 15.10 1.51 38.16
N PRO A 271 14.16 0.61 38.55
CA PRO A 271 12.73 0.72 38.25
C PRO A 271 11.89 1.29 39.42
N GLY A 272 10.95 2.22 39.13
CA GLY A 272 10.05 2.79 40.14
C GLY A 272 8.71 3.36 39.63
N LEU A 273 7.66 2.53 39.74
CA LEU A 273 6.24 2.76 40.15
C LEU A 273 5.43 4.07 39.87
N ARG A 274 4.27 3.85 39.20
CA ARG A 274 2.84 4.14 39.60
C ARG A 274 2.07 5.46 39.27
N TYR A 275 0.76 5.22 38.99
CA TYR A 275 -0.48 6.04 39.07
C TYR A 275 -0.78 7.08 37.96
N LEU A 276 -2.02 7.47 37.59
CA LEU A 276 -3.40 6.91 37.45
C LEU A 276 -4.24 8.03 36.74
N ARG A 277 -5.26 7.63 35.95
CA ARG A 277 -6.60 8.26 35.73
C ARG A 277 -6.83 9.65 35.06
N LEU A 278 -7.85 9.62 34.16
CA LEU A 278 -8.86 10.64 33.75
C LEU A 278 -8.44 11.70 32.68
N PHE A 279 -9.26 12.26 31.77
CA PHE A 279 -10.72 12.43 31.52
C PHE A 279 -10.97 12.34 29.98
N ARG A 280 -12.05 11.74 29.44
CA ARG A 280 -13.46 12.20 29.20
C ARG A 280 -13.65 13.31 28.15
N LEU A 281 -14.59 13.02 27.25
CA LEU A 281 -15.10 13.79 26.12
C LEU A 281 -15.79 15.12 26.50
N SER A 282 -15.66 16.11 25.63
CA SER A 282 -16.61 17.20 25.31
C SER A 282 -16.19 17.67 23.90
N GLY A 283 -17.02 17.83 22.88
CA GLY A 283 -18.44 18.15 22.86
C GLY A 283 -18.61 19.66 22.62
N SER A 284 -18.93 20.01 21.37
CA SER A 284 -19.59 21.24 20.89
C SER A 284 -18.92 22.61 21.10
N SER A 285 -18.52 23.24 19.99
CA SER A 285 -19.17 24.42 19.39
C SER A 285 -18.66 24.58 17.96
#